data_AF-A0A392PQX7-F1
#
_entry.id   AF-A0A392PQX7-F1
#
_cell.length_a   1.000
_cell.length_b   1.000
_cell.length_c   1.000
_cell.angle_alpha   90.00
_cell.angle_beta   90.00
_cell.angle_gamma   90.00
#
_symmetry.space_group_name_H-M   'P 1'
#
loop_
_entity.id
_entity.type
_entity.pdbx_description
1 polymer ?
#
loop_
_entity_poly.entity_id
_entity_poly.type
_entity_poly.pdbx_seq_one_letter_code
_entity_poly.pdbx_strand_id
1 'polypeptide(L)'
;MKACYEAFLLVLLAGGTSRMFNESDHVSIQEDFNSLKQEFYSCGEELIAESVVDKEGEVVEGVIGLMGTNTEELLEILNSLSSENGVNGGKLPLPMPPTTRKWNRTDPNTILR
;
A
#
# COMPACT_ATOMS: atom_id res chain seq x y z
N MET A 1 2.80 -3.53 17.38
CA MET A 1 1.87 -3.53 16.24
C MET A 1 2.22 -2.48 15.19
N LYS A 2 1.99 -1.17 15.41
CA LYS A 2 2.19 -0.14 14.37
C LYS A 2 3.54 -0.18 13.66
N ALA A 3 4.64 -0.30 14.41
CA ALA A 3 5.99 -0.42 13.84
C ALA A 3 6.16 -1.66 12.95
N CYS A 4 5.44 -2.76 13.23
CA CYS A 4 5.46 -3.97 12.39
C CYS A 4 4.77 -3.71 11.06
N TYR A 5 3.64 -2.98 11.04
CA TYR A 5 2.95 -2.60 9.81
C TYR A 5 3.77 -1.61 8.97
N GLU A 6 4.42 -0.64 9.62
CA GLU A 6 5.34 0.27 8.94
C GLU A 6 6.54 -0.48 8.34
N ALA A 7 7.11 -1.44 9.07
CA ALA A 7 8.19 -2.29 8.57
C ALA A 7 7.72 -3.19 7.41
N PHE A 8 6.50 -3.73 7.47
CA PHE A 8 5.90 -4.52 6.39
C PHE A 8 5.84 -3.70 5.09
N LEU A 9 5.33 -2.47 5.16
CA LEU A 9 5.29 -1.55 4.02
C LEU A 9 6.67 -1.12 3.52
N LEU A 10 7.64 -0.95 4.42
CA LEU A 10 9.02 -0.65 4.05
C LEU A 10 9.61 -1.77 3.17
N VAL A 11 9.36 -3.04 3.53
CA VAL A 11 9.83 -4.19 2.75
C VAL A 11 9.15 -4.23 1.38
N LEU A 12 7.84 -3.96 1.32
CA LEU A 12 7.09 -3.97 0.07
C LEU A 12 7.50 -2.83 -0.89
N LEU A 13 7.59 -1.60 -0.40
CA LEU A 13 7.69 -0.40 -1.26
C LEU A 13 9.07 0.27 -1.28
N ALA A 14 9.98 -0.06 -0.37
CA ALA A 14 11.31 0.55 -0.29
C ALA A 14 12.47 -0.42 -0.58
N GLY A 15 12.16 -1.65 -1.01
CA GLY A 15 13.15 -2.69 -1.28
C GLY A 15 13.99 -2.49 -2.54
N GLY A 16 13.63 -1.52 -3.40
CA GLY A 16 14.25 -1.28 -4.71
C GLY A 16 13.98 -2.40 -5.71
N THR A 17 14.52 -2.29 -6.93
CA THR A 17 14.24 -3.22 -8.05
C THR A 17 14.59 -4.69 -7.78
N SER A 18 15.40 -4.98 -6.77
CA SER A 18 15.72 -6.36 -6.35
C SER A 18 14.58 -7.06 -5.59
N ARG A 19 13.62 -6.30 -5.08
CA ARG A 19 12.40 -6.78 -4.41
C ARG A 19 11.20 -6.24 -5.19
N MET A 20 11.03 -6.77 -6.39
CA MET A 20 9.84 -6.54 -7.21
C MET A 20 8.82 -7.61 -6.85
N PHE A 21 7.60 -7.20 -6.56
CA PHE A 21 6.47 -8.08 -6.33
C PHE A 21 5.54 -8.04 -7.53
N ASN A 22 4.94 -9.18 -7.82
CA ASN A 22 4.10 -9.41 -8.98
C ASN A 22 2.64 -9.53 -8.53
N GLU A 23 1.70 -9.41 -9.46
CA GLU A 23 0.27 -9.66 -9.19
C GLU A 23 0.03 -11.05 -8.57
N SER A 24 0.82 -12.06 -8.96
CA SER A 24 0.75 -13.41 -8.40
C SER A 24 1.12 -13.49 -6.92
N ASP A 25 1.93 -12.55 -6.43
CA ASP A 25 2.42 -12.56 -5.04
C ASP A 25 1.39 -11.93 -4.09
N HIS A 26 0.42 -11.18 -4.62
CA HIS A 26 -0.61 -10.49 -3.85
C HIS A 26 -1.31 -11.40 -2.85
N VAL A 27 -1.71 -12.61 -3.27
CA VAL A 27 -2.45 -13.55 -2.41
C VAL A 27 -1.61 -13.95 -1.21
N SER A 28 -0.35 -14.35 -1.41
CA SER A 28 0.54 -14.75 -0.32
C SER A 28 0.86 -13.58 0.61
N ILE A 29 1.08 -12.37 0.08
CA ILE A 29 1.33 -11.17 0.88
C ILE A 29 0.11 -10.81 1.73
N GLN A 30 -1.10 -10.95 1.17
CA GLN A 30 -2.35 -10.71 1.89
C GLN A 30 -2.57 -11.72 3.01
N GLU A 31 -2.25 -12.99 2.77
CA GLU A 31 -2.27 -14.05 3.78
C GLU A 31 -1.27 -13.75 4.90
N ASP A 32 -0.02 -13.42 4.58
CA ASP A 32 1.02 -13.06 5.55
C ASP A 32 0.59 -11.87 6.43
N PHE A 33 -0.01 -10.83 5.82
CA PHE A 33 -0.52 -9.69 6.57
C PHE A 33 -1.70 -10.07 7.48
N ASN A 34 -2.60 -10.94 7.01
CA ASN A 34 -3.70 -11.44 7.83
C ASN A 34 -3.20 -12.25 9.02
N SER A 35 -2.21 -13.11 8.84
CA SER A 35 -1.54 -13.82 9.93
C SER A 35 -0.92 -12.86 10.95
N LEU A 36 -0.24 -11.81 10.47
CA LEU A 36 0.31 -10.77 11.35
C LEU A 36 -0.78 -10.05 12.17
N LYS A 37 -1.94 -9.74 11.58
CA LYS A 37 -3.09 -9.17 12.33
C LYS A 37 -3.58 -10.12 13.41
N GLN A 38 -3.70 -11.42 13.10
CA GLN A 38 -4.16 -12.44 14.05
C GLN A 38 -3.26 -12.53 15.28
N GLU A 39 -1.94 -12.43 15.12
CA GLU A 39 -1.00 -12.37 16.25
C GLU A 39 -1.24 -11.15 17.16
N PHE A 40 -1.70 -10.03 16.62
CA PHE A 40 -2.04 -8.86 17.44
C PHE A 40 -3.39 -8.98 18.14
N TYR A 41 -4.37 -9.68 17.56
CA TYR A 41 -5.63 -9.98 18.24
C TYR A 41 -5.45 -10.99 19.39
N SER A 42 -4.46 -11.89 19.29
CA SER A 42 -4.25 -12.97 20.27
C SER A 42 -3.22 -12.67 21.36
N CYS A 43 -2.61 -11.47 21.36
CA CYS A 43 -1.52 -11.11 22.28
C CYS A 43 -2.00 -11.04 23.75
N GLY A 44 -1.51 -11.96 24.58
CA GLY A 44 -1.96 -12.16 25.96
C GLY A 44 -1.16 -11.38 26.99
N GLU A 45 -1.68 -10.24 27.43
CA GLU A 45 -1.54 -9.64 28.78
C GLU A 45 -2.43 -8.38 28.87
N GLU A 46 -2.65 -7.70 27.74
CA GLU A 46 -3.67 -6.67 27.53
C GLU A 46 -4.11 -6.75 26.06
N LEU A 47 -5.32 -7.28 25.81
CA LEU A 47 -5.83 -7.45 24.45
C LEU A 47 -5.95 -6.08 23.78
N ILE A 48 -5.23 -5.87 22.68
CA ILE A 48 -5.43 -4.71 21.83
C ILE A 48 -6.82 -4.84 21.21
N ALA A 49 -7.65 -3.80 21.35
CA ALA A 49 -8.97 -3.81 20.72
C ALA A 49 -8.84 -4.04 19.22
N GLU A 50 -9.63 -4.97 18.68
CA GLU A 50 -9.59 -5.35 17.26
C GLU A 50 -9.71 -4.12 16.34
N SER A 51 -10.59 -3.18 16.70
CA SER A 51 -10.77 -1.92 15.97
C SER A 51 -9.51 -1.05 15.86
N VAL A 52 -8.58 -1.14 16.81
CA VAL A 52 -7.29 -0.43 16.75
C VAL A 52 -6.34 -1.15 15.80
N VAL A 53 -6.33 -2.49 15.83
CA VAL A 53 -5.52 -3.32 14.93
C VAL A 53 -5.97 -3.12 13.48
N ASP A 54 -7.28 -3.13 13.23
CA ASP A 54 -7.88 -2.89 11.91
C ASP A 54 -7.53 -1.50 11.39
N LYS A 55 -7.77 -0.48 12.23
CA LYS A 55 -7.53 0.92 11.87
C LYS A 55 -6.09 1.19 11.49
N GLU A 56 -5.12 0.69 12.25
CA GLU A 56 -3.71 0.87 11.89
C GLU A 56 -3.32 0.03 10.65
N GLY A 57 -4.07 -1.04 10.36
CA GLY A 57 -3.85 -1.92 9.20
C GLY A 57 -4.41 -1.40 7.88
N GLU A 58 -5.37 -0.47 7.90
CA GLU A 58 -6.06 0.04 6.69
C GLU A 58 -5.10 0.51 5.58
N VAL A 59 -3.99 1.16 5.95
CA VAL A 59 -2.99 1.63 4.98
C VAL A 59 -2.29 0.44 4.31
N VAL A 60 -1.96 -0.59 5.08
CA VAL A 60 -1.29 -1.79 4.56
C VAL A 60 -2.23 -2.56 3.62
N GLU A 61 -3.48 -2.76 4.03
CA GLU A 61 -4.49 -3.40 3.18
C GLU A 61 -4.73 -2.63 1.89
N GLY A 62 -4.78 -1.30 1.96
CA GLY A 62 -4.90 -0.46 0.78
C GLY A 62 -3.73 -0.63 -0.19
N VAL A 63 -2.49 -0.74 0.32
CA VAL A 63 -1.30 -0.98 -0.51
C VAL A 63 -1.31 -2.39 -1.09
N ILE A 64 -1.58 -3.42 -0.28
CA ILE A 64 -1.66 -4.80 -0.77
C ILE A 64 -2.73 -4.93 -1.85
N GLY A 65 -3.87 -4.24 -1.69
CA GLY A 65 -4.93 -4.18 -2.69
C GLY A 65 -4.47 -3.65 -4.06
N LEU A 66 -3.59 -2.64 -4.09
CA LEU A 66 -2.99 -2.16 -5.34
C LEU A 66 -2.17 -3.24 -6.03
N MET A 67 -1.48 -4.10 -5.27
CA MET A 67 -0.65 -5.17 -5.83
C MET A 67 -1.47 -6.25 -6.55
N GLY A 68 -2.74 -6.42 -6.16
CA GLY A 68 -3.68 -7.33 -6.83
C GLY A 68 -4.50 -6.66 -7.93
N THR A 69 -4.26 -5.39 -8.23
CA THR A 69 -4.99 -4.64 -9.26
C THR A 69 -4.27 -4.80 -10.60
N ASN A 70 -5.02 -5.07 -11.67
CA ASN A 70 -4.43 -5.17 -13.00
C ASN A 70 -3.91 -3.80 -13.50
N THR A 71 -3.07 -3.84 -14.54
CA THR A 71 -2.41 -2.62 -15.04
C THR A 71 -3.41 -1.60 -15.60
N GLU A 72 -4.47 -2.07 -16.26
CA GLU A 72 -5.50 -1.21 -16.83
C GLU A 72 -6.24 -0.40 -15.76
N GLU A 73 -6.66 -1.07 -14.68
CA GLU A 73 -7.32 -0.44 -13.53
C GLU A 73 -6.37 0.50 -12.78
N LEU A 74 -5.09 0.12 -12.61
CA LEU A 74 -4.08 1.00 -12.01
C LEU A 74 -3.88 2.29 -12.83
N LEU A 75 -3.92 2.19 -14.17
CA LEU A 75 -3.85 3.37 -15.05
C LEU A 75 -5.09 4.25 -14.91
N GLU A 76 -6.28 3.68 -14.78
CA GLU A 76 -7.49 4.45 -14.54
C GLU A 76 -7.44 5.21 -13.21
N ILE A 77 -7.00 4.54 -12.13
CA ILE A 77 -6.80 5.15 -10.81
C ILE A 77 -5.76 6.28 -10.90
N LEU A 78 -4.62 6.04 -11.56
CA LEU A 78 -3.58 7.07 -11.70
C LEU A 78 -4.05 8.29 -12.51
N ASN A 79 -4.84 8.06 -13.56
CA ASN A 79 -5.41 9.12 -14.39
C ASN A 79 -6.46 9.94 -13.65
N SER A 80 -7.29 9.31 -12.81
CA SER A 80 -8.25 10.04 -11.98
C SER A 80 -7.52 10.94 -10.97
N LEU A 81 -6.51 10.38 -10.29
CA LEU A 81 -5.64 11.09 -9.33
C LEU A 81 -4.84 12.24 -9.94
N SER A 82 -4.48 12.14 -11.23
CA SER A 82 -3.78 13.20 -11.95
C SER A 82 -4.73 14.33 -12.38
N SER A 83 -5.97 13.98 -12.72
CA SER A 83 -7.01 14.94 -13.14
C SER A 83 -7.50 15.80 -11.97
N GLU A 84 -7.64 15.22 -10.78
CA GLU A 84 -8.00 15.95 -9.56
C GLU A 84 -6.90 16.88 -9.05
N ASN A 85 -5.63 16.54 -9.31
CA ASN A 85 -4.46 17.35 -8.94
C ASN A 85 -4.07 18.40 -10.00
N GLY A 86 -4.88 18.60 -11.05
CA GLY A 86 -4.68 19.63 -12.06
C GLY A 86 -3.51 19.39 -13.03
N VAL A 87 -3.01 18.14 -13.14
CA VAL A 87 -1.99 17.78 -14.12
C VAL A 87 -2.70 17.39 -15.41
N ASN A 88 -2.98 18.40 -16.23
CA ASN A 88 -3.61 18.24 -17.54
C ASN A 88 -2.86 17.21 -18.40
N GLY A 89 -3.62 16.26 -18.94
CA GLY A 89 -3.16 15.20 -19.81
C GLY A 89 -2.33 15.73 -20.99
N GLY A 90 -1.17 15.11 -21.19
CA GLY A 90 -0.29 15.39 -22.31
C GLY A 90 1.04 14.69 -22.11
N LYS A 91 1.54 14.03 -23.15
CA LYS A 91 2.84 13.37 -23.22
C LYS A 91 3.98 14.31 -22.80
N LEU A 92 4.30 14.38 -21.52
CA LEU A 92 5.50 14.99 -20.93
C LEU A 92 5.77 14.27 -19.61
N PRO A 93 7.04 14.20 -19.15
CA PRO A 93 7.38 13.48 -17.94
C PRO A 93 6.57 14.11 -16.81
N LEU A 94 5.60 13.34 -16.28
CA LEU A 94 4.79 13.75 -15.14
C LEU A 94 5.79 14.24 -14.09
N PRO A 95 5.78 15.54 -13.71
CA PRO A 95 6.64 15.99 -12.64
C PRO A 95 6.23 15.16 -11.43
N MET A 96 7.10 14.24 -11.02
CA MET A 96 6.82 13.32 -9.92
C MET A 96 6.27 14.15 -8.77
N PRO A 97 5.03 13.90 -8.32
CA PRO A 97 4.44 14.69 -7.25
C PRO A 97 5.39 14.61 -6.04
N PRO A 98 5.55 15.70 -5.26
CA PRO A 98 6.44 15.71 -4.12
C PRO A 98 6.19 14.48 -3.26
N THR A 99 7.23 13.71 -2.93
CA THR A 99 7.05 12.50 -2.12
C THR A 99 6.43 12.91 -0.79
N THR A 100 5.18 12.51 -0.56
CA THR A 100 4.42 12.83 0.66
C THR A 100 5.03 12.15 1.90
N ARG A 101 5.95 11.21 1.68
CA ARG A 101 6.56 10.30 2.67
C ARG A 101 5.51 9.46 3.42
N LYS A 102 4.31 9.33 2.87
CA LYS A 102 3.23 8.51 3.40
C LYS A 102 2.82 7.52 2.33
N TRP A 103 2.59 6.27 2.75
CA TRP A 103 2.02 5.25 1.89
C TRP A 103 0.49 5.37 1.93
N ASN A 104 -0.15 5.36 0.77
CA ASN A 104 -1.59 5.37 0.65
C ASN A 104 -2.01 4.88 -0.74
N ARG A 105 -3.07 4.08 -0.83
CA ARG A 105 -3.63 3.62 -2.11
C ARG A 105 -4.07 4.73 -3.07
N THR A 106 -4.35 5.93 -2.54
CA THR A 106 -4.75 7.11 -3.33
C THR A 106 -3.58 8.09 -3.54
N ASP A 107 -2.35 7.75 -3.16
CA ASP A 107 -1.17 8.56 -3.47
C ASP A 107 -0.51 8.04 -4.77
N PRO A 108 -0.41 8.86 -5.83
CA PRO A 108 0.30 8.48 -7.06
C PRO A 108 1.72 7.94 -6.81
N ASN A 109 2.44 8.46 -5.81
CA ASN A 109 3.78 7.97 -5.49
C ASN A 109 3.80 6.55 -4.94
N THR A 110 2.70 6.07 -4.36
CA THR A 110 2.56 4.69 -3.88
C THR A 110 2.27 3.74 -5.04
N ILE A 111 1.40 4.15 -5.97
CA ILE A 111 1.04 3.36 -7.17
C ILE A 111 2.24 3.16 -8.11
N LEU A 112 3.13 4.16 -8.19
CA LEU A 112 4.29 4.14 -9.09
C LEU A 112 5.50 3.37 -8.56
N ARG A 113 5.41 2.72 -7.39
CA ARG A 113 6.48 1.94 -6.77
C ARG A 113 6.24 0.45 -6.91
#